data_AF-A0A964HBT4-F1
#
_entry.id   AF-A0A964HBT4-F1
#
_cell.length_a   1.000
_cell.length_b   1.000
_cell.length_c   1.000
_cell.angle_alpha   90.00
_cell.angle_beta   90.00
_cell.angle_gamma   90.00
#
_symmetry.space_group_name_H-M   'P 1'
#
loop_
_entity.id
_entity.type
_entity.pdbx_description
1 polymer ?
#
loop_
_entity_poly.entity_id
_entity_poly.type
_entity_poly.pdbx_seq_one_letter_code
_entity_poly.pdbx_strand_id
1 'polypeptide(L)'
;GRALGFSLEVIDALTSSLAWWDKREEWPERFAAVGLDPEHPAVVRWLWLAREMIGFPRHLSQHVGGFVIARGRLDRLVPIENARMEKRSVIQWDKDDIDALGLMKMDVLALGMLSAIRRALDWVGRKRGGVFRMQDIPREDPAVYDMLCRADSIGVFQVESRAQMAMLPRLRPQKFYDLVIQVAIVRPGPIQGDMVHPYLRRRQGKEPVSYPSAAVKSVLERTLGIPIFQEQAMQLSIVAAGFTPGEADQLRRAMAAWKRKGGLEPFRDKLLRGMAERGYAQEFAEALFRQIEGFGDYGFPESHAASFALLVYVSAWLKRHEPAAFLVGLLNSAPMGFYSASQLTQDARRHGVEVLPPDVAVSEWESVVEPSGAVRLGLHLLHGLGQGAGERIAAARQAGPVGQIGHMTERS
;
A
#
# COMPACT_ATOMS: atom_id res chain seq x y z
N GLY A 1 -1.13 11.77 -29.70
CA GLY A 1 -2.56 11.43 -29.66
C GLY A 1 -3.40 12.65 -29.91
N ARG A 2 -3.97 13.26 -28.86
CA ARG A 2 -4.97 14.34 -28.97
C ARG A 2 -4.54 15.52 -29.84
N ALA A 3 -3.32 16.03 -29.64
CA ALA A 3 -2.76 17.14 -30.43
C ALA A 3 -2.57 16.82 -31.92
N LEU A 4 -2.52 15.52 -32.29
CA LEU A 4 -2.37 15.04 -33.66
C LEU A 4 -3.71 14.64 -34.30
N GLY A 5 -4.84 14.93 -33.64
CA GLY A 5 -6.18 14.69 -34.19
C GLY A 5 -6.73 13.27 -33.98
N PHE A 6 -6.07 12.40 -33.21
CA PHE A 6 -6.61 11.08 -32.87
C PHE A 6 -7.77 11.19 -31.88
N SER A 7 -8.80 10.35 -32.07
CA SER A 7 -9.95 10.27 -31.15
C SER A 7 -9.54 9.76 -29.76
N LEU A 8 -10.34 10.08 -28.75
CA LEU A 8 -10.10 9.59 -27.38
C LEU A 8 -10.19 8.07 -27.32
N GLU A 9 -11.13 7.45 -28.03
CA GLU A 9 -11.28 5.99 -28.08
C GLU A 9 -10.01 5.27 -28.55
N VAL A 10 -9.35 5.79 -29.59
CA VAL A 10 -8.08 5.24 -30.10
C VAL A 10 -6.95 5.44 -29.09
N ILE A 11 -6.91 6.60 -28.43
CA ILE A 11 -5.91 6.89 -27.39
C ILE A 11 -6.12 5.98 -26.17
N ASP A 12 -7.36 5.77 -25.76
CA ASP A 12 -7.72 4.95 -24.61
C ASP A 12 -7.47 3.46 -24.90
N ALA A 13 -7.76 2.99 -26.11
CA ALA A 13 -7.43 1.63 -26.56
C ALA A 13 -5.91 1.38 -26.53
N LEU A 14 -5.12 2.32 -27.07
CA LEU A 14 -3.66 2.24 -27.05
C LEU A 14 -3.09 2.32 -25.62
N THR A 15 -3.55 3.25 -24.79
CA THR A 15 -3.03 3.40 -23.43
C THR A 15 -3.42 2.23 -22.53
N SER A 16 -4.53 1.56 -22.82
CA SER A 16 -4.94 0.32 -22.14
C SER A 16 -4.15 -0.91 -22.61
N SER A 17 -3.62 -0.90 -23.85
CA SER A 17 -2.80 -2.00 -24.37
C SER A 17 -1.33 -1.90 -23.96
N LEU A 18 -0.86 -0.69 -23.62
CA LEU A 18 0.48 -0.44 -23.13
C LEU A 18 0.62 -0.89 -21.66
N ALA A 19 1.56 -1.79 -21.41
CA ALA A 19 1.96 -2.14 -20.07
C ALA A 19 3.11 -1.25 -19.57
N TRP A 20 3.20 -1.04 -18.26
CA TRP A 20 4.25 -0.18 -17.67
C TRP A 20 5.68 -0.73 -17.85
N TRP A 21 5.82 -2.02 -18.21
CA TRP A 21 7.10 -2.68 -18.47
C TRP A 21 7.45 -2.76 -19.97
N ASP A 22 6.55 -2.34 -20.86
CA ASP A 22 6.80 -2.38 -22.30
C ASP A 22 7.98 -1.47 -22.65
N LYS A 23 8.90 -2.00 -23.45
CA LYS A 23 10.05 -1.23 -23.88
C LYS A 23 9.66 -0.27 -24.99
N ARG A 24 10.41 0.82 -25.15
CA ARG A 24 10.10 1.88 -26.13
C ARG A 24 10.26 1.39 -27.57
N GLU A 25 11.06 0.35 -27.75
CA GLU A 25 11.31 -0.34 -29.00
C GLU A 25 10.09 -1.17 -29.43
N GLU A 26 9.26 -1.61 -28.49
CA GLU A 26 8.06 -2.44 -28.71
C GLU A 26 6.81 -1.59 -29.03
N TRP A 27 6.92 -0.26 -28.94
CA TRP A 27 5.79 0.64 -29.16
C TRP A 27 5.16 0.57 -30.56
N PRO A 28 5.92 0.47 -31.67
CA PRO A 28 5.32 0.28 -32.99
C PRO A 28 4.39 -0.94 -33.04
N GLU A 29 4.79 -2.06 -32.44
CA GLU A 29 3.98 -3.28 -32.39
C GLU A 29 2.69 -3.08 -31.56
N ARG A 30 2.79 -2.31 -30.47
CA ARG A 30 1.62 -1.96 -29.63
C ARG A 30 0.61 -1.06 -30.35
N PHE A 31 1.10 -0.14 -31.18
CA PHE A 31 0.25 0.67 -32.05
C PHE A 31 -0.43 -0.20 -33.12
N ALA A 32 0.32 -1.09 -33.76
CA ALA A 32 -0.25 -2.04 -34.73
C ALA A 32 -1.33 -2.93 -34.10
N ALA A 33 -1.13 -3.38 -32.86
CA ALA A 33 -2.08 -4.22 -32.13
C ALA A 33 -3.44 -3.56 -31.87
N VAL A 34 -3.52 -2.22 -31.87
CA VAL A 34 -4.78 -1.47 -31.76
C VAL A 34 -5.29 -0.96 -33.12
N GLY A 35 -4.75 -1.48 -34.22
CA GLY A 35 -5.15 -1.15 -35.59
C GLY A 35 -4.54 0.15 -36.12
N LEU A 36 -3.49 0.69 -35.48
CA LEU A 36 -2.75 1.84 -35.98
C LEU A 36 -1.55 1.37 -36.79
N ASP A 37 -1.55 1.64 -38.10
CA ASP A 37 -0.40 1.37 -38.96
C ASP A 37 0.83 2.16 -38.50
N PRO A 38 1.91 1.50 -38.04
CA PRO A 38 3.11 2.17 -37.55
C PRO A 38 3.82 3.03 -38.59
N GLU A 39 3.64 2.72 -39.88
CA GLU A 39 4.25 3.44 -41.00
C GLU A 39 3.41 4.65 -41.44
N HIS A 40 2.17 4.75 -40.98
CA HIS A 40 1.31 5.88 -41.31
C HIS A 40 1.92 7.19 -40.78
N PRO A 41 2.03 8.27 -41.58
CA PRO A 41 2.77 9.48 -41.19
C PRO A 41 2.32 10.12 -39.87
N ALA A 42 1.03 10.04 -39.54
CA ALA A 42 0.50 10.54 -38.27
C ALA A 42 0.95 9.69 -37.06
N VAL A 43 1.09 8.37 -37.24
CA VAL A 43 1.53 7.42 -36.21
C VAL A 43 3.03 7.55 -36.00
N VAL A 44 3.82 7.62 -37.09
CA VAL A 44 5.27 7.90 -37.03
C VAL A 44 5.54 9.19 -36.24
N ARG A 45 4.80 10.27 -36.55
CA ARG A 45 4.90 11.54 -35.80
C ARG A 45 4.50 11.39 -34.34
N TRP A 46 3.48 10.60 -34.03
CA TRP A 46 3.09 10.34 -32.64
C TRP A 46 4.20 9.60 -31.91
N LEU A 47 4.72 8.51 -32.45
CA LEU A 47 5.81 7.73 -31.84
C LEU A 47 7.04 8.61 -31.58
N TRP A 48 7.43 9.45 -32.55
CA TRP A 48 8.54 10.38 -32.41
C TRP A 48 8.28 11.41 -31.30
N LEU A 49 7.17 12.15 -31.37
CA LEU A 49 6.84 13.17 -30.36
C LEU A 49 6.69 12.56 -28.96
N ALA A 50 6.09 11.37 -28.84
CA ALA A 50 5.95 10.70 -27.56
C ALA A 50 7.32 10.38 -26.96
N ARG A 51 8.29 9.90 -27.76
CA ARG A 51 9.66 9.64 -27.29
C ARG A 51 10.36 10.91 -26.81
N GLU A 52 10.24 12.01 -27.56
CA GLU A 52 10.84 13.30 -27.20
C GLU A 52 10.21 13.91 -25.93
N MET A 53 8.90 13.73 -25.72
CA MET A 53 8.20 14.31 -24.57
C MET A 53 8.36 13.49 -23.27
N ILE A 54 8.89 12.26 -23.30
CA ILE A 54 9.09 11.48 -22.07
C ILE A 54 10.13 12.18 -21.19
N GLY A 55 9.75 12.44 -19.95
CA GLY A 55 10.61 13.11 -18.97
C GLY A 55 10.46 14.63 -18.96
N PHE A 56 9.73 15.23 -19.91
CA PHE A 56 9.39 16.65 -19.82
C PHE A 56 8.42 16.90 -18.66
N PRO A 57 8.68 17.90 -17.80
CA PRO A 57 7.77 18.26 -16.72
C PRO A 57 6.48 18.83 -17.32
N ARG A 58 5.33 18.25 -16.94
CA ARG A 58 4.01 18.69 -17.44
C ARG A 58 3.47 19.90 -16.66
N HIS A 59 3.63 19.89 -15.35
CA HIS A 59 3.21 20.95 -14.43
C HIS A 59 3.94 20.79 -13.10
N LEU A 60 4.06 21.87 -12.35
CA LEU A 60 4.44 21.80 -10.94
C LEU A 60 3.31 21.14 -10.16
N SER A 61 3.64 20.11 -9.39
CA SER A 61 2.70 19.40 -8.53
C SER A 61 3.23 19.40 -7.10
N GLN A 62 2.32 19.24 -6.14
CA GLN A 62 2.66 19.25 -4.72
C GLN A 62 3.04 17.83 -4.29
N HIS A 63 4.15 17.68 -3.57
CA HIS A 63 4.46 16.40 -2.93
C HIS A 63 3.43 16.13 -1.83
N VAL A 64 2.58 15.12 -2.03
CA VAL A 64 1.50 14.80 -1.09
C VAL A 64 2.11 14.44 0.27
N GLY A 65 1.89 15.30 1.25
CA GLY A 65 2.39 15.13 2.61
C GLY A 65 3.82 15.62 2.85
N GLY A 66 4.55 16.14 1.86
CA GLY A 66 5.92 16.61 2.07
C GLY A 66 5.98 17.99 2.70
N PHE A 67 6.71 18.12 3.80
CA PHE A 67 7.01 19.39 4.47
C PHE A 67 8.50 19.60 4.56
N VAL A 68 8.93 20.84 4.36
CA VAL A 68 10.31 21.27 4.54
C VAL A 68 10.39 22.20 5.74
N ILE A 69 11.37 21.96 6.60
CA ILE A 69 11.64 22.76 7.78
C ILE A 69 13.03 23.37 7.63
N ALA A 70 13.09 24.70 7.65
CA ALA A 70 14.33 25.46 7.64
C ALA A 70 14.54 26.17 8.99
N ARG A 71 15.80 26.38 9.37
CA ARG A 71 16.15 27.10 10.61
C ARG A 71 15.70 28.57 10.59
N GLY A 72 15.65 29.18 9.41
CA GLY A 72 15.29 30.57 9.21
C GLY A 72 14.19 30.73 8.16
N ARG A 73 14.00 31.97 7.72
CA ARG A 73 13.05 32.35 6.68
C ARG A 73 13.31 31.58 5.38
N LEU A 74 12.36 30.72 5.00
CA LEU A 74 12.46 29.87 3.82
C LEU A 74 12.50 30.68 2.51
N ASP A 75 11.84 31.84 2.50
CA ASP A 75 11.83 32.79 1.37
C ASP A 75 13.19 33.45 1.09
N ARG A 76 14.16 33.32 2.01
CA ARG A 76 15.56 33.71 1.75
C ARG A 76 16.37 32.64 1.04
N LEU A 77 15.85 31.41 0.97
CA LEU A 77 16.51 30.26 0.36
C LEU A 77 15.88 29.95 -1.00
N VAL A 78 14.55 29.92 -1.06
CA VAL A 78 13.79 29.52 -2.24
C VAL A 78 12.52 30.37 -2.39
N PRO A 79 12.12 30.73 -3.62
CA PRO A 79 10.81 31.32 -3.87
C PRO A 79 9.67 30.47 -3.32
N ILE A 80 8.69 31.13 -2.69
CA ILE A 80 7.49 30.51 -2.15
C ILE A 80 6.30 30.96 -2.97
N GLU A 81 5.48 30.02 -3.42
CA GLU A 81 4.26 30.29 -4.16
C GLU A 81 3.03 29.74 -3.44
N ASN A 82 1.87 30.33 -3.70
CA ASN A 82 0.61 29.81 -3.17
C ASN A 82 0.24 28.52 -3.91
N ALA A 83 -0.10 27.51 -3.14
CA ALA A 83 -0.60 26.26 -3.67
C ALA A 83 -2.04 26.43 -4.19
N ARG A 84 -2.50 25.51 -5.04
CA ARG A 84 -3.90 25.48 -5.51
C ARG A 84 -4.92 25.35 -4.37
N MET A 85 -4.52 24.71 -3.26
CA MET A 85 -5.36 24.52 -2.09
C MET A 85 -5.25 25.76 -1.20
N GLU A 86 -6.39 26.28 -0.76
CA GLU A 86 -6.45 27.47 0.08
C GLU A 86 -5.58 27.31 1.33
N LYS A 87 -4.89 28.40 1.72
CA LYS A 87 -4.02 28.46 2.92
C LYS A 87 -2.83 27.49 2.89
N ARG A 88 -2.38 27.06 1.71
CA ARG A 88 -1.15 26.29 1.54
C ARG A 88 -0.17 27.01 0.63
N SER A 89 1.11 26.84 0.91
CA SER A 89 2.22 27.35 0.10
C SER A 89 3.17 26.21 -0.26
N VAL A 90 3.85 26.34 -1.38
CA VAL A 90 4.87 25.39 -1.85
C VAL A 90 6.14 26.11 -2.27
N ILE A 91 7.23 25.36 -2.33
CA ILE A 91 8.53 25.81 -2.83
C ILE A 91 8.80 25.15 -4.18
N GLN A 92 9.70 25.74 -4.96
CA GLN A 92 9.99 25.29 -6.33
C GLN A 92 10.98 24.12 -6.41
N TRP A 93 11.66 23.81 -5.31
CA TRP A 93 12.63 22.71 -5.22
C TRP A 93 11.96 21.37 -5.05
N ASP A 94 12.53 20.36 -5.69
CA ASP A 94 12.08 18.97 -5.56
C ASP A 94 12.78 18.25 -4.38
N LYS A 95 12.52 16.96 -4.23
CA LYS A 95 13.11 16.17 -3.13
C LYS A 95 14.64 16.12 -3.22
N ASP A 96 15.20 15.99 -4.42
CA ASP A 96 16.63 15.80 -4.61
C ASP A 96 17.38 17.11 -4.31
N ASP A 97 16.78 18.27 -4.66
CA ASP A 97 17.28 19.59 -4.28
C ASP A 97 17.31 19.78 -2.74
N ILE A 98 16.23 19.38 -2.06
CA ILE A 98 16.11 19.49 -0.60
C ILE A 98 17.15 18.61 0.11
N ASP A 99 17.34 17.38 -0.37
CA ASP A 99 18.34 16.46 0.13
C ASP A 99 19.76 17.00 -0.11
N ALA A 100 20.03 17.58 -1.29
CA ALA A 100 21.33 18.18 -1.62
C ALA A 100 21.69 19.39 -0.76
N LEU A 101 20.69 20.19 -0.37
CA LEU A 101 20.85 21.35 0.51
C LEU A 101 20.90 20.99 2.00
N GLY A 102 20.72 19.71 2.35
CA GLY A 102 20.72 19.24 3.73
C GLY A 102 19.55 19.82 4.54
N LEU A 103 18.44 20.17 3.89
CA LEU A 103 17.26 20.69 4.56
C LEU A 103 16.47 19.56 5.21
N MET A 104 15.83 19.86 6.35
CA MET A 104 15.01 18.86 7.04
C MET A 104 13.71 18.66 6.28
N LYS A 105 13.47 17.43 5.83
CA LYS A 105 12.21 16.99 5.21
C LYS A 105 11.43 16.12 6.19
N MET A 106 10.12 16.33 6.27
CA MET A 106 9.18 15.48 6.98
C MET A 106 7.98 15.14 6.11
N ASP A 107 7.60 13.86 6.04
CA ASP A 107 6.41 13.42 5.33
C ASP A 107 5.25 13.18 6.32
N VAL A 108 4.19 13.96 6.20
CA VAL A 108 2.90 13.80 6.89
C VAL A 108 1.92 13.12 5.95
N LEU A 109 1.95 11.79 5.97
CA LEU A 109 1.13 10.96 5.10
C LEU A 109 -0.26 10.71 5.71
N ALA A 110 -1.30 10.93 4.92
CA ALA A 110 -2.66 10.56 5.28
C ALA A 110 -2.93 9.10 4.90
N LEU A 111 -2.91 8.21 5.88
CA LEU A 111 -3.26 6.80 5.69
C LEU A 111 -4.73 6.58 6.08
N GLY A 112 -5.62 6.44 5.11
CA GLY A 112 -7.07 6.31 5.35
C GLY A 112 -7.44 5.19 6.34
N MET A 113 -6.68 4.10 6.38
CA MET A 113 -6.88 3.02 7.33
C MET A 113 -6.73 3.44 8.79
N LEU A 114 -5.85 4.39 9.11
CA LEU A 114 -5.75 4.92 10.48
C LEU A 114 -7.04 5.66 10.87
N SER A 115 -7.66 6.39 9.94
CA SER A 115 -8.96 7.03 10.15
C SER A 115 -10.07 6.00 10.36
N ALA A 116 -10.10 4.94 9.54
CA ALA A 116 -11.07 3.85 9.67
C ALA A 116 -10.93 3.11 11.00
N ILE A 117 -9.70 2.76 11.40
CA ILE A 117 -9.42 2.12 12.68
C ILE A 117 -9.85 3.03 13.83
N ARG A 118 -9.46 4.31 13.84
CA ARG A 118 -9.86 5.27 14.88
C ARG A 118 -11.39 5.31 15.03
N ARG A 119 -12.11 5.51 13.92
CA ARG A 119 -13.57 5.59 13.90
C ARG A 119 -14.22 4.29 14.37
N ALA A 120 -13.68 3.13 13.98
CA ALA A 120 -14.16 1.84 14.46
C ALA A 120 -13.94 1.70 15.98
N LEU A 121 -12.76 2.06 16.48
CA LEU A 121 -12.46 2.02 17.91
C LEU A 121 -13.34 2.99 18.73
N ASP A 122 -13.71 4.14 18.18
CA ASP A 122 -14.67 5.05 18.81
C ASP A 122 -16.04 4.36 19.03
N TRP A 123 -16.52 3.62 18.03
CA TRP A 123 -17.77 2.84 18.15
C TRP A 123 -17.66 1.69 19.14
N VAL A 124 -16.53 1.00 19.12
CA VAL A 124 -16.22 -0.07 20.07
C VAL A 124 -16.18 0.47 21.50
N GLY A 125 -15.58 1.64 21.70
CA GLY A 125 -15.54 2.33 22.98
C GLY A 125 -16.94 2.70 23.48
N ARG A 126 -17.79 3.27 22.62
CA ARG A 126 -19.20 3.58 22.94
C ARG A 126 -19.95 2.34 23.43
N LYS A 127 -19.83 1.21 22.72
CA LYS A 127 -20.45 -0.07 23.09
C LYS A 127 -19.97 -0.58 24.46
N ARG A 128 -18.71 -0.32 24.80
CA ARG A 128 -18.07 -0.75 26.07
C ARG A 128 -18.18 0.27 27.20
N GLY A 129 -18.76 1.44 26.96
CA GLY A 129 -18.92 2.51 27.96
C GLY A 129 -17.62 3.27 28.30
N GLY A 130 -16.62 3.27 27.43
CA GLY A 130 -15.33 3.92 27.71
C GLY A 130 -14.46 4.12 26.46
N VAL A 131 -13.30 4.77 26.61
CA VAL A 131 -12.34 4.91 25.50
C VAL A 131 -11.69 3.55 25.23
N PHE A 132 -11.75 3.08 23.99
CA PHE A 132 -11.05 1.86 23.54
C PHE A 132 -10.02 2.25 22.48
N ARG A 133 -8.77 1.84 22.65
CA ARG A 133 -7.62 2.24 21.84
C ARG A 133 -6.96 1.00 21.23
N MET A 134 -6.05 1.22 20.26
CA MET A 134 -5.34 0.11 19.60
C MET A 134 -4.56 -0.77 20.59
N GLN A 135 -4.01 -0.19 21.65
CA GLN A 135 -3.28 -0.95 22.69
C GLN A 135 -4.17 -1.86 23.55
N ASP A 136 -5.49 -1.64 23.53
CA ASP A 136 -6.45 -2.43 24.30
C ASP A 136 -6.89 -3.70 23.54
N ILE A 137 -6.48 -3.84 22.28
CA ILE A 137 -6.73 -5.04 21.47
C ILE A 137 -5.84 -6.18 21.97
N PRO A 138 -6.42 -7.36 22.29
CA PRO A 138 -5.65 -8.56 22.65
C PRO A 138 -4.61 -8.90 21.59
N ARG A 139 -3.42 -9.32 22.01
CA ARG A 139 -2.35 -9.76 21.10
C ARG A 139 -2.51 -11.26 20.81
N GLU A 140 -2.10 -11.68 19.61
CA GLU A 140 -1.97 -13.09 19.22
C GLU A 140 -3.27 -13.92 19.29
N ASP A 141 -4.44 -13.30 19.12
CA ASP A 141 -5.74 -13.98 19.05
C ASP A 141 -5.83 -15.01 17.89
N PRO A 142 -5.97 -16.33 18.19
CA PRO A 142 -6.08 -17.38 17.18
C PRO A 142 -7.25 -17.19 16.20
N ALA A 143 -8.38 -16.65 16.65
CA ALA A 143 -9.57 -16.49 15.81
C ALA A 143 -9.35 -15.49 14.67
N VAL A 144 -8.48 -14.49 14.89
CA VAL A 144 -8.05 -13.53 13.85
C VAL A 144 -7.22 -14.25 12.79
N TYR A 145 -6.26 -15.07 13.22
CA TYR A 145 -5.42 -15.84 12.30
C TYR A 145 -6.24 -16.88 11.52
N ASP A 146 -7.19 -17.56 12.15
CA ASP A 146 -8.07 -18.53 11.49
C ASP A 146 -8.98 -17.87 10.43
N MET A 147 -9.49 -16.67 10.72
CA MET A 147 -10.22 -15.86 9.74
C MET A 147 -9.33 -15.52 8.54
N LEU A 148 -8.12 -15.01 8.81
CA LEU A 148 -7.16 -14.68 7.75
C LEU A 148 -6.75 -15.91 6.93
N CYS A 149 -6.54 -17.07 7.55
CA CYS A 149 -6.24 -18.33 6.86
C CYS A 149 -7.31 -18.74 5.84
N ARG A 150 -8.57 -18.32 6.04
CA ARG A 150 -9.69 -18.55 5.11
C ARG A 150 -9.77 -17.51 3.99
N ALA A 151 -8.76 -16.63 3.88
CA ALA A 151 -8.74 -15.47 3.00
C ALA A 151 -9.89 -14.48 3.25
N ASP A 152 -10.43 -14.46 4.47
CA ASP A 152 -11.52 -13.56 4.83
C ASP A 152 -10.96 -12.20 5.28
N SER A 153 -10.52 -11.42 4.30
CA SER A 153 -9.75 -10.19 4.51
C SER A 153 -10.27 -8.97 3.74
N ILE A 154 -11.50 -9.01 3.22
CA ILE A 154 -12.14 -7.81 2.63
C ILE A 154 -12.12 -6.66 3.63
N GLY A 155 -11.61 -5.49 3.22
CA GLY A 155 -11.45 -4.29 4.06
C GLY A 155 -10.24 -4.31 5.00
N VAL A 156 -9.57 -5.45 5.17
CA VAL A 156 -8.40 -5.58 6.06
C VAL A 156 -7.17 -4.98 5.39
N PHE A 157 -6.46 -4.12 6.11
CA PHE A 157 -5.32 -3.37 5.59
C PHE A 157 -4.28 -4.28 4.93
N GLN A 158 -3.75 -3.88 3.76
CA GLN A 158 -2.66 -4.52 3.01
C GLN A 158 -2.89 -5.97 2.52
N VAL A 159 -3.80 -6.73 3.11
CA VAL A 159 -4.02 -8.16 2.80
C VAL A 159 -5.37 -8.45 2.15
N GLU A 160 -6.03 -7.41 1.65
CA GLU A 160 -7.35 -7.48 1.00
C GLU A 160 -7.28 -7.61 -0.53
N SER A 161 -6.12 -7.47 -1.16
CA SER A 161 -6.00 -7.64 -2.62
C SER A 161 -6.14 -9.10 -3.04
N ARG A 162 -6.55 -9.38 -4.28
CA ARG A 162 -6.70 -10.76 -4.78
C ARG A 162 -5.44 -11.61 -4.62
N ALA A 163 -4.27 -11.04 -4.89
CA ALA A 163 -2.99 -11.74 -4.73
C ALA A 163 -2.69 -12.06 -3.26
N GLN A 164 -3.01 -11.13 -2.35
CA GLN A 164 -2.86 -11.32 -0.92
C GLN A 164 -3.84 -12.36 -0.36
N MET A 165 -5.11 -12.27 -0.75
CA MET A 165 -6.15 -13.26 -0.42
C MET A 165 -5.78 -14.66 -0.90
N ALA A 166 -5.22 -14.80 -2.11
CA ALA A 166 -4.76 -16.11 -2.60
C ALA A 166 -3.54 -16.66 -1.83
N MET A 167 -2.73 -15.78 -1.25
CA MET A 167 -1.55 -16.15 -0.47
C MET A 167 -1.90 -16.59 0.96
N LEU A 168 -2.88 -15.95 1.60
CA LEU A 168 -3.25 -16.20 2.98
C LEU A 168 -3.50 -17.70 3.32
N PRO A 169 -4.31 -18.47 2.56
CA PRO A 169 -4.52 -19.90 2.82
C PRO A 169 -3.29 -20.77 2.61
N ARG A 170 -2.32 -20.29 1.83
CA ARG A 170 -1.05 -20.99 1.55
C ARG A 170 -0.02 -20.72 2.64
N LEU A 171 0.06 -19.48 3.13
CA LEU A 171 0.99 -19.04 4.18
C LEU A 171 0.52 -19.51 5.56
N ARG A 172 -0.80 -19.53 5.80
CA ARG A 172 -1.45 -19.92 7.07
C ARG A 172 -0.81 -19.18 8.25
N PRO A 173 -1.05 -17.86 8.39
CA PRO A 173 -0.51 -17.11 9.51
C PRO A 173 -1.04 -17.69 10.82
N GLN A 174 -0.16 -17.82 11.82
CA GLN A 174 -0.49 -18.34 13.17
C GLN A 174 0.03 -17.43 14.28
N LYS A 175 0.89 -16.47 13.95
CA LYS A 175 1.47 -15.50 14.86
C LYS A 175 1.70 -14.16 14.16
N PHE A 176 1.90 -13.09 14.93
CA PHE A 176 2.12 -11.75 14.37
C PHE A 176 3.21 -11.71 13.29
N TYR A 177 4.33 -12.40 13.52
CA TYR A 177 5.45 -12.37 12.57
C TYR A 177 5.11 -12.96 11.19
N ASP A 178 4.11 -13.86 11.12
CA ASP A 178 3.65 -14.37 9.82
C ASP A 178 2.93 -13.29 9.01
N LEU A 179 2.28 -12.30 9.67
CA LEU A 179 1.70 -11.14 9.00
C LEU A 179 2.79 -10.18 8.47
N VAL A 180 3.90 -10.05 9.19
CA VAL A 180 5.07 -9.28 8.73
C VAL A 180 5.58 -9.85 7.40
N ILE A 181 5.67 -11.18 7.31
CA ILE A 181 6.03 -11.87 6.08
C ILE A 181 4.96 -11.71 5.01
N GLN A 182 3.67 -11.86 5.33
CA GLN A 182 2.56 -11.71 4.40
C GLN A 182 2.56 -10.35 3.68
N VAL A 183 2.85 -9.27 4.42
CA VAL A 183 2.95 -7.90 3.87
C VAL A 183 4.16 -7.74 2.92
N ALA A 184 5.23 -8.49 3.15
CA ALA A 184 6.47 -8.40 2.37
C ALA A 184 6.49 -9.34 1.16
N ILE A 185 5.94 -10.54 1.27
CA ILE A 185 6.19 -11.65 0.32
C ILE A 185 5.42 -11.54 -1.00
N VAL A 186 4.26 -10.88 -1.02
CA VAL A 186 3.43 -10.73 -2.24
C VAL A 186 3.83 -9.46 -2.98
N ARG A 187 5.02 -9.46 -3.57
CA ARG A 187 5.62 -8.31 -4.28
C ARG A 187 6.47 -8.76 -5.47
N PRO A 188 6.69 -7.89 -6.48
CA PRO A 188 7.48 -8.25 -7.65
C PRO A 188 8.90 -8.75 -7.29
N GLY A 189 9.60 -8.15 -6.34
CA GLY A 189 10.94 -8.57 -5.92
C GLY A 189 11.02 -10.03 -5.44
N PRO A 190 10.30 -10.40 -4.37
CA PRO A 190 10.24 -11.78 -3.91
C PRO A 190 9.76 -12.78 -4.97
N ILE A 191 8.88 -12.37 -5.88
CA ILE A 191 8.42 -13.21 -7.01
C ILE A 191 9.55 -13.42 -8.02
N GLN A 192 10.24 -12.35 -8.42
CA GLN A 192 11.36 -12.39 -9.37
C GLN A 192 12.61 -13.08 -8.79
N GLY A 193 12.84 -12.94 -7.49
CA GLY A 193 13.93 -13.59 -6.77
C GLY A 193 13.66 -15.04 -6.37
N ASP A 194 12.58 -15.65 -6.87
CA ASP A 194 12.12 -17.01 -6.56
C ASP A 194 12.07 -17.35 -5.06
N MET A 195 11.66 -16.37 -4.23
CA MET A 195 11.65 -16.52 -2.77
C MET A 195 10.33 -17.14 -2.27
N VAL A 196 9.23 -16.86 -2.98
CA VAL A 196 7.86 -17.20 -2.54
C VAL A 196 7.64 -18.71 -2.48
N HIS A 197 7.99 -19.44 -3.54
CA HIS A 197 7.73 -20.87 -3.63
C HIS A 197 8.54 -21.70 -2.61
N PRO A 198 9.86 -21.51 -2.46
CA PRO A 198 10.64 -22.19 -1.43
C PRO A 198 10.13 -21.91 -0.02
N TYR A 199 9.82 -20.65 0.30
CA TYR A 199 9.29 -20.29 1.62
C TYR A 199 7.99 -21.06 1.93
N LEU A 200 7.05 -21.10 0.97
CA LEU A 200 5.79 -21.80 1.15
C LEU A 200 5.96 -23.32 1.27
N ARG A 201 6.85 -23.95 0.49
CA ARG A 201 7.11 -25.39 0.62
C ARG A 201 7.65 -25.74 2.00
N ARG A 202 8.60 -24.95 2.51
CA ARG A 202 9.16 -25.10 3.85
C ARG A 202 8.10 -24.88 4.94
N ARG A 203 7.31 -23.83 4.79
CA ARG A 203 6.20 -23.52 5.71
C ARG A 203 5.16 -24.64 5.77
N GLN A 204 4.93 -25.32 4.65
CA GLN A 204 3.98 -26.44 4.54
C GLN A 204 4.61 -27.80 4.90
N GLY A 205 5.87 -27.85 5.31
CA GLY A 205 6.59 -29.10 5.61
C GLY A 205 6.87 -29.97 4.37
N LYS A 206 6.73 -29.42 3.16
CA LYS A 206 7.01 -30.12 1.89
C LYS A 206 8.49 -30.11 1.52
N GLU A 207 9.26 -29.25 2.17
CA GLU A 207 10.71 -29.12 2.00
C GLU A 207 11.32 -28.93 3.39
N PRO A 208 12.35 -29.70 3.78
CA PRO A 208 13.01 -29.50 5.07
C PRO A 208 13.75 -28.17 5.08
N VAL A 209 13.76 -27.51 6.23
CA VAL A 209 14.55 -26.28 6.41
C VAL A 209 15.99 -26.66 6.73
N SER A 210 16.92 -26.25 5.88
CA SER A 210 18.37 -26.42 6.09
C SER A 210 19.07 -25.07 6.10
N TYR A 211 20.18 -25.00 6.83
CA TYR A 211 21.02 -23.80 6.94
C TYR A 211 22.47 -24.19 6.67
N PRO A 212 23.21 -23.45 5.81
CA PRO A 212 24.63 -23.73 5.56
C PRO A 212 25.53 -23.54 6.78
N SER A 213 25.11 -22.73 7.76
CA SER A 213 25.87 -22.50 9.00
C SER A 213 24.97 -21.99 10.12
N ALA A 214 25.47 -22.03 11.36
CA ALA A 214 24.82 -21.42 12.52
C ALA A 214 24.64 -19.90 12.37
N ALA A 215 25.61 -19.23 11.72
CA ALA A 215 25.55 -17.80 11.45
C ALA A 215 24.39 -17.46 10.50
N VAL A 216 24.23 -18.20 9.41
CA VAL A 216 23.10 -18.04 8.48
C VAL A 216 21.76 -18.37 9.16
N LYS A 217 21.74 -19.41 10.00
CA LYS A 217 20.55 -19.77 10.79
C LYS A 217 20.09 -18.59 11.66
N SER A 218 21.00 -17.93 12.37
CA SER A 218 20.64 -16.81 13.26
C SER A 218 19.92 -15.66 12.55
N VAL A 219 20.17 -15.47 11.25
CA VAL A 219 19.55 -14.41 10.43
C VAL A 219 18.23 -14.87 9.79
N LEU A 220 18.18 -16.11 9.32
CA LEU A 220 17.09 -16.61 8.48
C LEU A 220 16.12 -17.58 9.17
N GLU A 221 16.32 -17.90 10.44
CA GLU A 221 15.44 -18.83 11.18
C GLU A 221 13.98 -18.39 11.13
N ARG A 222 13.74 -17.10 11.36
CA ARG A 222 12.41 -16.50 11.37
C ARG A 222 11.71 -16.53 10.00
N THR A 223 12.46 -16.67 8.91
CA THR A 223 11.96 -16.75 7.53
C THR A 223 12.29 -18.08 6.86
N LEU A 224 12.48 -19.14 7.65
CA LEU A 224 12.66 -20.52 7.19
C LEU A 224 13.82 -20.67 6.18
N GLY A 225 14.92 -19.95 6.39
CA GLY A 225 16.10 -20.05 5.52
C GLY A 225 15.99 -19.28 4.20
N ILE A 226 14.98 -18.41 4.04
CA ILE A 226 14.79 -17.58 2.84
C ILE A 226 14.94 -16.11 3.23
N PRO A 227 15.84 -15.32 2.62
CA PRO A 227 15.93 -13.89 2.91
C PRO A 227 14.76 -13.17 2.22
N ILE A 228 13.83 -12.64 3.02
CA ILE A 228 12.64 -11.93 2.54
C ILE A 228 12.82 -10.41 2.67
N PHE A 229 13.61 -9.98 3.66
CA PHE A 229 13.80 -8.57 3.99
C PHE A 229 15.18 -8.05 3.57
N GLN A 230 15.26 -6.75 3.30
CA GLN A 230 16.52 -6.09 2.96
C GLN A 230 17.56 -6.24 4.10
N GLU A 231 17.12 -6.09 5.34
CA GLU A 231 17.97 -6.20 6.52
C GLU A 231 18.59 -7.59 6.66
N GLN A 232 17.86 -8.65 6.29
CA GLN A 232 18.40 -10.01 6.28
C GLN A 232 19.50 -10.16 5.23
N ALA A 233 19.31 -9.62 4.03
CA ALA A 233 20.34 -9.64 3.00
C ALA A 233 21.61 -8.89 3.44
N MET A 234 21.45 -7.75 4.12
CA MET A 234 22.58 -6.98 4.67
C MET A 234 23.26 -7.71 5.83
N GLN A 235 22.50 -8.37 6.70
CA GLN A 235 23.08 -9.20 7.77
C GLN A 235 23.83 -10.40 7.20
N LEU A 236 23.32 -11.03 6.14
CA LEU A 236 24.01 -12.14 5.47
C LEU A 236 25.32 -11.71 4.83
N SER A 237 25.41 -10.54 4.20
CA SER A 237 26.69 -10.06 3.65
C SER A 237 27.74 -9.86 4.75
N ILE A 238 27.33 -9.46 5.95
CA ILE A 238 28.21 -9.36 7.12
C ILE A 238 28.63 -10.75 7.61
N VAL A 239 27.67 -11.61 7.97
CA VAL A 239 27.97 -12.87 8.67
C VAL A 239 28.47 -13.99 7.75
N ALA A 240 28.07 -13.98 6.47
CA ALA A 240 28.44 -15.02 5.50
C ALA A 240 29.56 -14.57 4.57
N ALA A 241 29.67 -13.28 4.24
CA ALA A 241 30.71 -12.76 3.34
C ALA A 241 31.77 -11.86 4.01
N GLY A 242 31.62 -11.56 5.30
CA GLY A 242 32.61 -10.78 6.06
C GLY A 242 32.61 -9.29 5.79
N PHE A 243 31.50 -8.73 5.30
CA PHE A 243 31.39 -7.28 5.11
C PHE A 243 31.43 -6.58 6.48
N THR A 244 32.05 -5.40 6.53
CA THR A 244 31.84 -4.50 7.67
C THR A 244 30.43 -3.89 7.61
N PRO A 245 29.86 -3.41 8.73
CA PRO A 245 28.56 -2.73 8.72
C PRO A 245 28.49 -1.55 7.75
N GLY A 246 29.61 -0.80 7.60
CA GLY A 246 29.70 0.30 6.64
C GLY A 246 29.65 -0.16 5.19
N GLU A 247 30.27 -1.29 4.87
CA GLU A 247 30.24 -1.89 3.52
C GLU A 247 28.88 -2.48 3.18
N ALA A 248 28.20 -3.10 4.15
CA ALA A 248 26.83 -3.56 3.98
C ALA A 248 25.88 -2.38 3.68
N ASP A 249 26.05 -1.25 4.36
CA ASP A 249 25.27 -0.04 4.06
C ASP A 249 25.65 0.61 2.71
N GLN A 250 26.92 0.52 2.28
CA GLN A 250 27.31 0.90 0.91
C GLN A 250 26.63 0.01 -0.14
N LEU A 251 26.59 -1.31 0.07
CA LEU A 251 25.85 -2.25 -0.78
C LEU A 251 24.37 -1.86 -0.84
N ARG A 252 23.73 -1.61 0.31
CA ARG A 252 22.32 -1.16 0.39
C ARG A 252 22.07 0.10 -0.46
N ARG A 253 22.95 1.10 -0.39
CA ARG A 253 22.86 2.32 -1.20
C ARG A 253 23.06 2.04 -2.70
N ALA A 254 24.02 1.19 -3.05
CA ALA A 254 24.30 0.81 -4.42
C ALA A 254 23.10 0.08 -5.06
N MET A 255 22.43 -0.80 -4.31
CA MET A 255 21.22 -1.49 -4.75
C MET A 255 20.11 -0.53 -5.18
N ALA A 256 19.90 0.57 -4.44
CA ALA A 256 18.88 1.56 -4.76
C ALA A 256 19.20 2.41 -6.01
N ALA A 257 20.47 2.47 -6.42
CA ALA A 257 20.93 3.28 -7.56
C ALA A 257 21.27 2.44 -8.81
N TRP A 258 21.41 1.12 -8.64
CA TRP A 258 21.98 0.19 -9.63
C TRP A 258 21.33 0.25 -11.01
N LYS A 259 20.00 0.24 -11.12
CA LYS A 259 19.34 0.26 -12.44
C LYS A 259 19.61 1.53 -13.26
N ARG A 260 19.96 2.64 -12.60
CA ARG A 260 20.22 3.92 -13.26
C ARG A 260 21.70 4.12 -13.60
N LYS A 261 22.62 3.53 -12.83
CA LYS A 261 24.06 3.87 -12.88
C LYS A 261 25.01 2.66 -12.93
N GLY A 262 24.49 1.43 -12.83
CA GLY A 262 25.31 0.24 -12.60
C GLY A 262 25.97 0.23 -11.22
N GLY A 263 27.03 -0.56 -11.04
CA GLY A 263 27.92 -0.49 -9.86
C GLY A 263 27.72 -1.55 -8.77
N LEU A 264 26.96 -2.63 -9.02
CA LEU A 264 26.85 -3.74 -8.06
C LEU A 264 28.01 -4.75 -8.16
N GLU A 265 28.73 -4.78 -9.28
CA GLU A 265 29.75 -5.81 -9.57
C GLU A 265 30.91 -5.85 -8.58
N PRO A 266 31.45 -4.72 -8.09
CA PRO A 266 32.47 -4.76 -7.04
C PRO A 266 31.98 -5.46 -5.77
N PHE A 267 30.69 -5.32 -5.45
CA PHE A 267 30.09 -6.01 -4.30
C PHE A 267 29.81 -7.48 -4.59
N ARG A 268 29.48 -7.84 -5.84
CA ARG A 268 29.34 -9.23 -6.28
C ARG A 268 30.61 -10.02 -6.02
N ASP A 269 31.72 -9.55 -6.55
CA ASP A 269 33.00 -10.26 -6.46
C ASP A 269 33.47 -10.36 -5.00
N LYS A 270 33.26 -9.30 -4.22
CA LYS A 270 33.57 -9.32 -2.79
C LYS A 270 32.69 -10.30 -2.02
N LEU A 271 31.37 -10.33 -2.30
CA LEU A 271 30.43 -11.24 -1.67
C LEU A 271 30.82 -12.70 -1.94
N LEU A 272 31.03 -13.04 -3.22
CA LEU A 272 31.39 -14.40 -3.63
C LEU A 272 32.73 -14.85 -3.03
N ARG A 273 33.77 -14.00 -3.09
CA ARG A 273 35.07 -14.31 -2.47
C ARG A 273 34.95 -14.51 -0.95
N GLY A 274 34.29 -13.58 -0.26
CA GLY A 274 34.15 -13.63 1.19
C GLY A 274 33.37 -14.86 1.66
N MET A 275 32.38 -15.31 0.87
CA MET A 275 31.63 -16.53 1.13
C MET A 275 32.46 -17.79 0.85
N ALA A 276 33.24 -17.81 -0.23
CA ALA A 276 34.13 -18.92 -0.56
C ALA A 276 35.22 -19.11 0.52
N GLU A 277 35.85 -18.03 0.99
CA GLU A 277 36.84 -18.06 2.08
C GLU A 277 36.27 -18.62 3.40
N ARG A 278 34.95 -18.54 3.58
CA ARG A 278 34.22 -19.04 4.76
C ARG A 278 33.58 -20.42 4.54
N GLY A 279 33.86 -21.06 3.41
CA GLY A 279 33.43 -22.43 3.10
C GLY A 279 31.98 -22.56 2.62
N TYR A 280 31.35 -21.47 2.16
CA TYR A 280 30.02 -21.55 1.57
C TYR A 280 30.09 -21.97 0.09
N ALA A 281 29.13 -22.79 -0.34
CA ALA A 281 28.99 -23.21 -1.73
C ALA A 281 28.74 -22.02 -2.67
N GLN A 282 29.31 -22.06 -3.87
CA GLN A 282 29.20 -21.00 -4.87
C GLN A 282 27.73 -20.75 -5.25
N GLU A 283 26.95 -21.81 -5.39
CA GLU A 283 25.53 -21.74 -5.76
C GLU A 283 24.71 -20.97 -4.71
N PHE A 284 25.05 -21.12 -3.43
CA PHE A 284 24.40 -20.37 -2.35
C PHE A 284 24.77 -18.88 -2.40
N ALA A 285 26.04 -18.57 -2.66
CA ALA A 285 26.51 -17.20 -2.78
C ALA A 285 25.90 -16.47 -4.01
N GLU A 286 25.79 -17.16 -5.14
CA GLU A 286 25.12 -16.66 -6.34
C GLU A 286 23.61 -16.50 -6.18
N ALA A 287 22.95 -17.43 -5.46
CA ALA A 287 21.55 -17.30 -5.11
C ALA A 287 21.30 -16.06 -4.22
N LEU A 288 22.14 -15.86 -3.20
CA LEU A 288 22.05 -14.67 -2.35
C LEU A 288 22.27 -13.38 -3.14
N PHE A 289 23.24 -13.35 -4.06
CA PHE A 289 23.47 -12.18 -4.89
C PHE A 289 22.28 -11.84 -5.80
N ARG A 290 21.69 -12.84 -6.47
CA ARG A 290 20.46 -12.65 -7.28
C ARG A 290 19.30 -12.09 -6.46
N GLN A 291 19.18 -12.52 -5.21
CA GLN A 291 18.19 -12.01 -4.27
C GLN A 291 18.47 -10.55 -3.89
N ILE A 292 19.73 -10.20 -3.64
CA ILE A 292 20.19 -8.82 -3.42
C ILE A 292 19.86 -7.93 -4.62
N GLU A 293 20.08 -8.41 -5.86
CA GLU A 293 19.71 -7.66 -7.07
C GLU A 293 18.19 -7.37 -7.11
N GLY A 294 17.37 -8.38 -6.83
CA GLY A 294 15.91 -8.24 -6.77
C GLY A 294 15.40 -7.26 -5.69
N PHE A 295 16.20 -7.03 -4.64
CA PHE A 295 15.86 -6.10 -3.57
C PHE A 295 16.13 -4.62 -3.91
N GLY A 296 16.93 -4.32 -4.95
CA GLY A 296 17.17 -2.95 -5.40
C GLY A 296 15.90 -2.26 -5.90
N ASP A 297 14.98 -3.02 -6.49
CA ASP A 297 13.71 -2.50 -6.99
C ASP A 297 12.56 -2.61 -5.97
N TYR A 298 12.52 -3.69 -5.18
CA TYR A 298 11.33 -4.10 -4.43
C TYR A 298 11.61 -4.60 -3.02
N GLY A 299 12.84 -4.45 -2.55
CA GLY A 299 13.18 -4.86 -1.19
C GLY A 299 12.36 -4.09 -0.18
N PHE A 300 11.87 -4.84 0.80
CA PHE A 300 10.98 -4.29 1.80
C PHE A 300 11.66 -4.34 3.17
N PRO A 301 11.81 -3.20 3.85
CA PRO A 301 12.37 -3.18 5.19
C PRO A 301 11.51 -3.99 6.16
N GLU A 302 12.13 -4.83 6.98
CA GLU A 302 11.46 -5.62 8.02
C GLU A 302 10.75 -4.69 9.01
N SER A 303 11.36 -3.58 9.39
CA SER A 303 10.78 -2.63 10.35
C SER A 303 9.50 -1.96 9.81
N HIS A 304 9.47 -1.66 8.52
CA HIS A 304 8.31 -1.11 7.84
C HIS A 304 7.20 -2.17 7.67
N ALA A 305 7.58 -3.41 7.33
CA ALA A 305 6.66 -4.55 7.30
C ALA A 305 6.01 -4.81 8.65
N ALA A 306 6.79 -4.75 9.74
CA ALA A 306 6.29 -4.94 11.09
C ALA A 306 5.29 -3.84 11.48
N SER A 307 5.60 -2.59 11.13
CA SER A 307 4.70 -1.45 11.39
C SER A 307 3.37 -1.59 10.65
N PHE A 308 3.39 -2.06 9.40
CA PHE A 308 2.16 -2.28 8.63
C PHE A 308 1.39 -3.50 9.09
N ALA A 309 2.08 -4.59 9.46
CA ALA A 309 1.49 -5.81 10.02
C ALA A 309 0.68 -5.53 11.28
N LEU A 310 1.05 -4.52 12.08
CA LEU A 310 0.24 -4.08 13.22
C LEU A 310 -1.14 -3.59 12.77
N LEU A 311 -1.21 -2.78 11.72
CA LEU A 311 -2.48 -2.31 11.16
C LEU A 311 -3.27 -3.44 10.49
N VAL A 312 -2.59 -4.42 9.88
CA VAL A 312 -3.23 -5.65 9.40
C VAL A 312 -3.91 -6.38 10.55
N TYR A 313 -3.19 -6.61 11.65
CA TYR A 313 -3.71 -7.30 12.81
C TYR A 313 -4.89 -6.56 13.44
N VAL A 314 -4.75 -5.24 13.66
CA VAL A 314 -5.81 -4.40 14.25
C VAL A 314 -7.07 -4.39 13.39
N SER A 315 -6.94 -4.18 12.08
CA SER A 315 -8.10 -4.19 11.18
C SER A 315 -8.73 -5.58 11.05
N ALA A 316 -7.94 -6.65 11.06
CA ALA A 316 -8.45 -8.02 11.08
C ALA A 316 -9.17 -8.36 12.41
N TRP A 317 -8.66 -7.88 13.54
CA TRP A 317 -9.32 -8.04 14.84
C TRP A 317 -10.66 -7.31 14.88
N LEU A 318 -10.70 -6.07 14.39
CA LEU A 318 -11.94 -5.29 14.26
C LEU A 318 -12.95 -6.01 13.36
N LYS A 319 -12.51 -6.52 12.20
CA LYS A 319 -13.37 -7.31 11.32
C LYS A 319 -13.92 -8.55 12.02
N ARG A 320 -13.07 -9.28 12.74
CA ARG A 320 -13.44 -10.55 13.39
C ARG A 320 -14.43 -10.35 14.55
N HIS A 321 -14.20 -9.36 15.39
CA HIS A 321 -14.87 -9.22 16.69
C HIS A 321 -15.84 -8.05 16.75
N GLU A 322 -15.66 -7.02 15.92
CA GLU A 322 -16.48 -5.81 15.91
C GLU A 322 -16.89 -5.43 14.47
N PRO A 323 -17.47 -6.36 13.68
CA PRO A 323 -17.69 -6.16 12.24
C PRO A 323 -18.60 -4.96 11.94
N ALA A 324 -19.57 -4.64 12.81
CA ALA A 324 -20.42 -3.46 12.67
C ALA A 324 -19.62 -2.15 12.79
N ALA A 325 -18.78 -2.04 13.83
CA ALA A 325 -17.92 -0.88 14.03
C ALA A 325 -16.87 -0.76 12.92
N PHE A 326 -16.32 -1.89 12.46
CA PHE A 326 -15.38 -1.93 11.36
C PHE A 326 -16.00 -1.45 10.06
N LEU A 327 -17.20 -1.93 9.71
CA LEU A 327 -17.95 -1.46 8.53
C LEU A 327 -18.16 0.05 8.58
N VAL A 328 -18.64 0.58 9.71
CA VAL A 328 -18.88 2.03 9.86
C VAL A 328 -17.57 2.81 9.72
N GLY A 329 -16.47 2.33 10.32
CA GLY A 329 -15.16 2.93 10.19
C GLY A 329 -14.68 3.01 8.73
N LEU A 330 -14.89 1.95 7.95
CA LEU A 330 -14.53 1.91 6.53
C LEU A 330 -15.41 2.84 5.68
N LEU A 331 -16.74 2.76 5.84
CA LEU A 331 -17.68 3.57 5.05
C LEU A 331 -17.43 5.07 5.26
N ASN A 332 -17.28 5.50 6.51
CA ASN A 332 -17.10 6.91 6.86
C ASN A 332 -15.66 7.42 6.63
N SER A 333 -14.76 6.57 6.12
CA SER A 333 -13.38 6.93 5.73
C SER A 333 -13.17 6.85 4.22
N ALA A 334 -14.20 6.53 3.44
CA ALA A 334 -14.13 6.49 1.99
C ALA A 334 -13.88 7.90 1.38
N PRO A 335 -13.22 8.00 0.21
CA PRO A 335 -12.74 6.90 -0.63
C PRO A 335 -11.42 6.30 -0.11
N MET A 336 -11.38 4.98 0.08
CA MET A 336 -10.17 4.21 0.39
C MET A 336 -10.39 2.71 0.12
N GLY A 337 -9.31 1.93 0.07
CA GLY A 337 -9.38 0.48 -0.13
C GLY A 337 -9.76 0.07 -1.56
N PHE A 338 -9.98 -1.24 -1.76
CA PHE A 338 -10.29 -1.82 -3.07
C PHE A 338 -11.79 -2.04 -3.32
N TYR A 339 -12.60 -1.94 -2.28
CA TYR A 339 -13.99 -2.40 -2.30
C TYR A 339 -14.97 -1.25 -2.22
N SER A 340 -16.02 -1.33 -3.04
CA SER A 340 -17.16 -0.41 -2.98
C SER A 340 -17.92 -0.55 -1.66
N ALA A 341 -18.68 0.49 -1.29
CA ALA A 341 -19.57 0.43 -0.14
C ALA A 341 -20.51 -0.79 -0.19
N SER A 342 -21.07 -1.12 -1.36
CA SER A 342 -21.91 -2.31 -1.54
C SER A 342 -21.18 -3.61 -1.17
N GLN A 343 -19.95 -3.80 -1.64
CA GLN A 343 -19.16 -4.99 -1.31
C GLN A 343 -18.85 -5.07 0.19
N LEU A 344 -18.51 -3.95 0.82
CA LEU A 344 -18.26 -3.89 2.27
C LEU A 344 -19.52 -4.23 3.08
N THR A 345 -20.69 -3.70 2.69
CA THR A 345 -21.95 -4.03 3.38
C THR A 345 -22.32 -5.51 3.24
N GLN A 346 -22.10 -6.11 2.07
CA GLN A 346 -22.37 -7.53 1.85
C GLN A 346 -21.41 -8.41 2.65
N ASP A 347 -20.15 -8.03 2.76
CA ASP A 347 -19.16 -8.73 3.59
C ASP A 347 -19.55 -8.70 5.07
N ALA A 348 -19.93 -7.52 5.59
CA ALA A 348 -20.40 -7.38 6.96
C ALA A 348 -21.66 -8.21 7.25
N ARG A 349 -22.60 -8.29 6.29
CA ARG A 349 -23.79 -9.17 6.40
C ARG A 349 -23.42 -10.64 6.52
N ARG A 350 -22.40 -11.11 5.80
CA ARG A 350 -21.87 -12.50 5.95
C ARG A 350 -21.25 -12.72 7.34
N HIS A 351 -20.83 -11.65 8.00
CA HIS A 351 -20.32 -11.65 9.38
C HIS A 351 -21.42 -11.39 10.43
N GLY A 352 -22.69 -11.51 10.06
CA GLY A 352 -23.82 -11.39 10.98
C GLY A 352 -24.23 -9.95 11.33
N VAL A 353 -23.72 -8.95 10.61
CA VAL A 353 -24.14 -7.55 10.79
C VAL A 353 -25.44 -7.30 10.02
N GLU A 354 -26.49 -6.89 10.72
CA GLU A 354 -27.67 -6.31 10.10
C GLU A 354 -27.33 -4.92 9.54
N VAL A 355 -27.62 -4.68 8.26
CA VAL A 355 -27.33 -3.40 7.59
C VAL A 355 -28.60 -2.81 7.05
N LEU A 356 -29.00 -1.68 7.61
CA LEU A 356 -30.22 -0.94 7.31
C LEU A 356 -29.94 0.16 6.28
N PRO A 357 -30.82 0.36 5.28
CA PRO A 357 -30.61 1.34 4.23
C PRO A 357 -30.61 2.78 4.77
N PRO A 358 -30.11 3.77 3.99
CA PRO A 358 -30.34 5.16 4.31
C PRO A 358 -31.83 5.44 4.41
N ASP A 359 -32.24 6.11 5.49
CA ASP A 359 -33.62 6.47 5.75
C ASP A 359 -33.67 7.94 6.14
N VAL A 360 -34.47 8.70 5.41
CA VAL A 360 -34.58 10.14 5.62
C VAL A 360 -35.06 10.50 7.03
N ALA A 361 -35.85 9.65 7.67
CA ALA A 361 -36.40 9.91 9.00
C ALA A 361 -35.39 9.66 10.13
N VAL A 362 -34.33 8.87 9.91
CA VAL A 362 -33.42 8.43 11.00
C VAL A 362 -31.93 8.44 10.67
N SER A 363 -31.51 8.36 9.40
CA SER A 363 -30.08 8.30 9.03
C SER A 363 -29.36 9.62 9.21
N GLU A 364 -28.29 9.64 9.99
CA GLU A 364 -27.37 10.78 10.03
C GLU A 364 -26.59 10.95 8.71
N TRP A 365 -25.80 12.03 8.61
CA TRP A 365 -24.91 12.22 7.46
C TRP A 365 -23.96 11.03 7.31
N GLU A 366 -23.25 10.66 8.37
CA GLU A 366 -22.37 9.50 8.44
C GLU A 366 -23.12 8.22 8.85
N SER A 367 -22.58 7.05 8.49
CA SER A 367 -23.14 5.76 8.92
C SER A 367 -22.91 5.58 10.43
N VAL A 368 -23.83 4.89 11.10
CA VAL A 368 -23.79 4.69 12.56
C VAL A 368 -24.12 3.25 12.96
N VAL A 369 -23.68 2.85 14.15
CA VAL A 369 -24.18 1.62 14.79
C VAL A 369 -25.36 2.00 15.68
N GLU A 370 -26.55 1.47 15.39
CA GLU A 370 -27.76 1.68 16.18
C GLU A 370 -27.68 0.92 17.52
N PRO A 371 -28.48 1.27 18.55
CA PRO A 371 -28.52 0.55 19.82
C PRO A 371 -28.84 -0.95 19.70
N SER A 372 -29.54 -1.35 18.63
CA SER A 372 -29.82 -2.75 18.27
C SER A 372 -28.55 -3.53 17.86
N GLY A 373 -27.45 -2.83 17.56
CA GLY A 373 -26.24 -3.39 16.96
C GLY A 373 -26.24 -3.39 15.43
N ALA A 374 -27.36 -3.03 14.79
CA ALA A 374 -27.44 -2.88 13.34
C ALA A 374 -26.65 -1.66 12.85
N VAL A 375 -26.13 -1.73 11.63
CA VAL A 375 -25.48 -0.59 10.97
C VAL A 375 -26.50 0.16 10.12
N ARG A 376 -26.78 1.40 10.47
CA ARG A 376 -27.57 2.33 9.65
C ARG A 376 -26.66 3.05 8.67
N LEU A 377 -26.93 2.90 7.38
CA LEU A 377 -26.20 3.61 6.34
C LEU A 377 -26.49 5.11 6.40
N GLY A 378 -25.41 5.92 6.32
CA GLY A 378 -25.49 7.37 6.33
C GLY A 378 -25.90 7.95 4.98
N LEU A 379 -26.44 9.17 5.02
CA LEU A 379 -26.86 9.91 3.83
C LEU A 379 -25.71 10.21 2.86
N HIS A 380 -24.46 10.29 3.35
CA HIS A 380 -23.26 10.50 2.52
C HIS A 380 -23.00 9.43 1.46
N LEU A 381 -23.64 8.26 1.57
CA LEU A 381 -23.54 7.18 0.59
C LEU A 381 -24.50 7.38 -0.60
N LEU A 382 -25.44 8.34 -0.52
CA LEU A 382 -26.36 8.65 -1.61
C LEU A 382 -25.65 9.48 -2.68
N HIS A 383 -25.57 8.93 -3.89
CA HIS A 383 -24.98 9.63 -5.03
C HIS A 383 -25.76 10.91 -5.33
N GLY A 384 -25.05 12.02 -5.49
CA GLY A 384 -25.63 13.33 -5.81
C GLY A 384 -26.09 14.16 -4.59
N LEU A 385 -26.06 13.61 -3.37
CA LEU A 385 -26.38 14.36 -2.17
C LEU A 385 -25.12 15.01 -1.56
N GLY A 386 -25.08 16.34 -1.54
CA GLY A 386 -23.97 17.09 -0.92
C GLY A 386 -24.05 17.11 0.61
N GLN A 387 -22.89 17.19 1.27
CA GLN A 387 -22.78 17.21 2.75
C GLN A 387 -23.68 18.24 3.40
N GLY A 388 -23.63 19.50 2.95
CA GLY A 388 -24.46 20.55 3.54
C GLY A 388 -25.96 20.28 3.42
N ALA A 389 -26.42 19.61 2.35
CA ALA A 389 -27.83 19.23 2.23
C ALA A 389 -28.18 18.07 3.17
N GLY A 390 -27.33 17.04 3.25
CA GLY A 390 -27.54 15.91 4.16
C GLY A 390 -27.52 16.31 5.63
N GLU A 391 -26.65 17.24 6.03
CA GLU A 391 -26.61 17.78 7.39
C GLU A 391 -27.86 18.61 7.73
N ARG A 392 -28.38 19.40 6.79
CA ARG A 392 -29.66 20.12 6.98
C ARG A 392 -30.84 19.16 7.13
N ILE A 393 -30.87 18.08 6.33
CA ILE A 393 -31.87 17.01 6.50
C ILE A 393 -31.78 16.43 7.90
N ALA A 394 -30.58 16.09 8.38
CA ALA A 394 -30.39 15.54 9.71
C ALA A 394 -30.84 16.52 10.82
N ALA A 395 -30.49 17.80 10.68
CA ALA A 395 -30.85 18.86 11.63
C ALA A 395 -32.36 19.13 11.67
N ALA A 396 -33.03 19.21 10.51
CA ALA A 396 -34.46 19.50 10.41
C ALA A 396 -35.35 18.46 11.12
N ARG A 397 -34.88 17.22 11.28
CA ARG A 397 -35.58 16.15 12.02
C ARG A 397 -35.64 16.38 13.52
N GLN A 398 -34.68 17.10 14.09
CA GLN A 398 -34.70 17.43 15.52
C GLN A 398 -35.92 18.31 15.86
N ALA A 399 -36.54 18.96 14.86
CA ALA A 399 -37.76 19.75 14.99
C ALA A 399 -39.08 18.95 14.77
N GLY A 400 -39.03 17.62 14.70
CA GLY A 400 -40.20 16.73 14.66
C GLY A 400 -40.24 15.77 13.46
N PRO A 401 -41.15 14.76 13.46
CA PRO A 401 -41.20 13.74 12.43
C PRO A 401 -41.51 14.33 11.05
N VAL A 402 -40.73 13.94 10.04
CA VAL A 402 -41.02 14.26 8.65
C VAL A 402 -42.08 13.29 8.13
N GLY A 403 -43.35 13.63 8.34
CA GLY A 403 -44.47 12.78 7.92
C GLY A 403 -44.78 12.83 6.42
N GLN A 404 -44.32 13.85 5.68
CA GLN A 404 -44.59 14.06 4.25
C GLN A 404 -43.43 14.80 3.55
N ILE A 405 -43.25 14.55 2.25
CA ILE A 405 -42.19 15.16 1.41
C ILE A 405 -42.22 16.71 1.47
N GLY A 406 -43.42 17.32 1.52
CA GLY A 406 -43.57 18.78 1.58
C GLY A 406 -43.00 19.42 2.85
N HIS A 407 -42.99 18.69 3.98
CA HIS A 407 -42.45 19.20 5.24
C HIS A 407 -40.92 19.29 5.24
N MET A 408 -40.22 18.59 4.33
CA MET A 408 -38.78 18.75 4.18
C MET A 408 -38.42 19.99 3.40
N THR A 409 -39.09 20.25 2.28
CA THR A 409 -38.81 21.41 1.43
C THR A 409 -39.04 22.75 2.14
N GLU A 410 -39.92 22.79 3.14
CA GLU A 410 -40.16 24.00 3.95
C GLU A 410 -39.15 24.18 5.10
N ARG A 411 -38.41 23.14 5.49
CA ARG A 411 -37.57 23.12 6.69
C ARG A 411 -36.07 22.95 6.42
N SER A 412 -35.66 22.59 5.19
CA SER A 412 -34.28 22.22 4.83
C SER A 412 -33.61 23.15 3.84
#